data_AF-A0A9W7FQD8-F1
#
_entry.id   AF-A0A9W7FQD8-F1
#
_cell.length_a   1.000
_cell.length_b   1.000
_cell.length_c   1.000
_cell.angle_alpha   90.00
_cell.angle_beta   90.00
_cell.angle_gamma   90.00
#
_symmetry.space_group_name_H-M   'P 1'
#
loop_
_entity.id
_entity.type
_entity.pdbx_description
1 polymer ?
#
loop_
_entity_poly.entity_id
_entity_poly.type
_entity_poly.pdbx_seq_one_letter_code
_entity_poly.pdbx_strand_id
1 'polypeptide(L)'
;MLARSITRLPPRLLSSSSSSSRAFSESSSSGPGIRRGLLYVSQQTLYIQPDSSADPSPLSLRGPGYRFPTSSLFSKLDTTSSPVTSSEISNTIDLFYETSKAPPISVVFGGGFSEPLNDYSLTLNAIEEIKQSRHGLRCVIMSSGVNVSESLQSVVELNDRLRDAPGSDGDSKLEVWVDMTTSIPKSAATIAHLTESGVSVNATVTEKLSKSKLKEVKAIAGGLGVGRVFVRSYHPETLYDVLDCQPTDTPDFIKSKYLEAVKANHPDVVGEEGEEKIVRITEAYEVLKYSEKKKSYDEDFTADLALNVEEEDFFQQTNTKMA
;
A
#
# COMPACT_ATOMS: atom_id res chain seq x y z
N MET A 1 7.96 14.66 46.81
CA MET A 1 7.42 15.52 45.73
C MET A 1 8.49 15.64 44.64
N LEU A 2 8.49 14.73 43.68
CA LEU A 2 9.35 14.79 42.49
C LEU A 2 8.40 14.82 41.28
N ALA A 3 8.15 16.02 40.76
CA ALA A 3 7.42 16.20 39.51
C ALA A 3 8.34 15.73 38.38
N ARG A 4 8.04 14.57 37.79
CA ARG A 4 8.69 14.14 36.55
C ARG A 4 8.06 14.94 35.41
N SER A 5 8.91 15.76 34.79
CA SER A 5 8.62 16.51 33.57
C SER A 5 8.22 15.53 32.47
N ILE A 6 6.94 15.56 32.07
CA ILE A 6 6.44 14.93 30.84
C ILE A 6 7.18 15.60 29.68
N THR A 7 8.18 14.92 29.14
CA THR A 7 8.83 15.29 27.89
C THR A 7 7.78 15.25 26.80
N ARG A 8 7.38 16.44 26.32
CA ARG A 8 6.59 16.59 25.10
C ARG A 8 7.30 15.81 23.99
N LEU A 9 6.62 14.82 23.42
CA LEU A 9 7.03 14.21 22.16
C LEU A 9 7.31 15.34 21.16
N PRO A 10 8.43 15.30 20.42
CA PRO A 10 8.72 16.33 19.44
C PRO A 10 7.60 16.34 18.39
N PRO A 11 7.13 17.50 17.93
CA PRO A 11 6.32 17.56 16.73
C PRO A 11 7.22 17.11 15.58
N ARG A 12 7.13 15.84 15.17
CA ARG A 12 7.67 15.44 13.87
C ARG A 12 6.86 16.21 12.84
N LEU A 13 7.51 17.22 12.28
CA LEU A 13 7.07 18.02 11.16
C LEU A 13 6.86 17.11 9.96
N LEU A 14 5.68 16.51 9.86
CA LEU A 14 5.07 16.29 8.55
C LEU A 14 4.71 17.69 8.06
N SER A 15 5.67 18.38 7.42
CA SER A 15 5.35 19.54 6.62
C SER A 15 4.38 19.05 5.55
N SER A 16 3.10 19.35 5.73
CA SER A 16 2.06 19.08 4.76
C SER A 16 2.43 19.79 3.46
N SER A 17 3.08 19.06 2.55
CA SER A 17 3.30 19.52 1.19
C SER A 17 1.94 19.50 0.49
N SER A 18 1.14 20.53 0.74
CA SER A 18 -0.17 20.80 0.13
C SER A 18 -0.10 21.08 -1.38
N SER A 19 1.00 20.73 -2.02
CA SER A 19 1.27 21.00 -3.44
C SER A 19 0.66 19.94 -4.34
N SER A 20 0.61 18.67 -3.90
CA SER A 20 0.22 17.54 -4.75
C SER A 20 -1.30 17.42 -4.92
N SER A 21 -2.09 17.76 -3.90
CA SER A 21 -3.56 17.63 -3.95
C SER A 21 -4.23 18.59 -4.94
N ARG A 22 -3.61 19.74 -5.24
CA ARG A 22 -4.16 20.70 -6.22
C ARG A 22 -4.09 20.21 -7.67
N ALA A 23 -3.20 19.28 -8.00
CA ALA A 23 -3.10 18.76 -9.37
C ALA A 23 -4.28 17.86 -9.75
N PHE A 24 -4.99 17.30 -8.76
CA PHE A 24 -6.02 16.28 -8.98
C PHE A 24 -7.45 16.75 -8.74
N SER A 25 -7.67 17.89 -8.07
CA SER A 25 -9.00 18.19 -7.52
C SER A 25 -10.00 18.80 -8.50
N GLU A 26 -9.61 19.53 -9.55
CA GLU A 26 -10.58 20.23 -10.41
C GLU A 26 -10.02 20.50 -11.82
N SER A 27 -10.11 19.55 -12.75
CA SER A 27 -9.92 19.84 -14.18
C SER A 27 -11.22 19.63 -14.95
N SER A 28 -12.09 20.65 -14.92
CA SER A 28 -13.12 20.80 -15.94
C SER A 28 -12.50 21.45 -17.18
N SER A 29 -12.72 20.80 -18.32
CA SER A 29 -12.48 21.23 -19.71
C SER A 29 -11.06 21.09 -20.30
N SER A 30 -10.93 20.05 -21.15
CA SER A 30 -10.03 19.86 -22.31
C SER A 30 -8.72 19.08 -22.17
N GLY A 31 -8.22 18.77 -20.97
CA GLY A 31 -7.10 17.82 -20.79
C GLY A 31 -7.57 16.36 -20.68
N PRO A 32 -6.74 15.36 -21.01
CA PRO A 32 -6.99 13.98 -20.61
C PRO A 32 -6.99 13.91 -19.08
N GLY A 33 -8.17 13.96 -18.47
CA GLY A 33 -8.32 13.92 -17.02
C GLY A 33 -7.81 12.59 -16.47
N ILE A 34 -7.06 12.64 -15.37
CA ILE A 34 -6.65 11.43 -14.65
C ILE A 34 -7.91 10.82 -14.01
N ARG A 35 -8.19 9.57 -14.32
CA ARG A 35 -9.30 8.83 -13.69
C ARG A 35 -9.06 8.68 -12.19
N ARG A 36 -10.04 9.10 -11.40
CA ARG A 36 -9.99 8.96 -9.94
C ARG A 36 -9.84 7.49 -9.55
N GLY A 37 -8.89 7.22 -8.68
CA GLY A 37 -8.59 5.88 -8.18
C GLY A 37 -7.74 5.01 -9.10
N LEU A 38 -7.40 5.45 -10.32
CA LEU A 38 -6.45 4.72 -11.17
C LEU A 38 -5.06 4.65 -10.51
N LEU A 39 -4.65 5.74 -9.88
CA LEU A 39 -3.34 5.91 -9.29
C LEU A 39 -3.46 6.49 -7.89
N TYR A 40 -2.59 6.02 -6.99
CA TYR A 40 -2.31 6.68 -5.73
C TYR A 40 -0.80 6.71 -5.46
N VAL A 41 -0.37 7.60 -4.58
CA VAL A 41 1.05 7.82 -4.30
C VAL A 41 1.34 7.35 -2.88
N SER A 42 2.38 6.55 -2.69
CA SER A 42 2.97 6.38 -1.37
C SER A 42 4.42 6.81 -1.45
N GLN A 43 4.71 7.95 -0.82
CA GLN A 43 6.03 8.59 -0.83
C GLN A 43 6.54 8.82 -2.27
N GLN A 44 7.53 8.07 -2.77
CA GLN A 44 8.06 8.17 -4.14
C GLN A 44 7.62 7.02 -5.05
N THR A 45 6.66 6.22 -4.61
CA THR A 45 6.13 5.07 -5.37
C THR A 45 4.73 5.38 -5.88
N LEU A 46 4.53 5.18 -7.18
CA LEU A 46 3.20 5.22 -7.79
C LEU A 46 2.57 3.84 -7.74
N TYR A 47 1.36 3.74 -7.23
CA TYR A 47 0.58 2.52 -7.24
C TYR A 47 -0.54 2.63 -8.24
N ILE A 48 -0.69 1.61 -9.08
CA ILE A 48 -1.69 1.54 -10.15
C ILE A 48 -2.74 0.49 -9.81
N GLN A 49 -4.01 0.86 -9.95
CA GLN A 49 -5.16 -0.02 -9.88
C GLN A 49 -5.65 -0.30 -11.31
N PRO A 50 -5.12 -1.32 -12.01
CA PRO A 50 -5.58 -1.66 -13.36
C PRO A 50 -7.02 -2.19 -13.36
N ASP A 51 -7.43 -2.80 -12.24
CA ASP A 51 -8.78 -3.30 -11.99
C ASP A 51 -9.25 -2.92 -10.57
N SER A 52 -10.37 -3.51 -10.16
CA SER A 52 -11.02 -3.28 -8.85
C SER A 52 -11.33 -4.58 -8.11
N SER A 53 -10.76 -5.70 -8.58
CA SER A 53 -11.06 -7.05 -8.15
C SER A 53 -9.92 -7.67 -7.33
N ALA A 54 -9.42 -6.96 -6.32
CA ALA A 54 -8.51 -7.58 -5.35
C ALA A 54 -9.21 -8.70 -4.58
N ASP A 55 -8.72 -9.92 -4.78
CA ASP A 55 -8.95 -11.06 -3.89
C ASP A 55 -7.60 -11.68 -3.50
N PRO A 56 -7.12 -11.50 -2.25
CA PRO A 56 -7.79 -10.84 -1.12
C PRO A 56 -7.63 -9.30 -1.12
N SER A 57 -8.63 -8.58 -0.58
CA SER A 57 -8.56 -7.12 -0.40
C SER A 57 -7.51 -6.70 0.65
N PRO A 58 -7.04 -5.44 0.62
CA PRO A 58 -6.13 -4.91 1.64
C PRO A 58 -6.66 -5.09 3.07
N LEU A 59 -7.96 -4.97 3.28
CA LEU A 59 -8.59 -5.17 4.60
C LEU A 59 -8.55 -6.63 5.05
N SER A 60 -8.68 -7.58 4.11
CA SER A 60 -8.57 -9.01 4.41
C SER A 60 -7.13 -9.39 4.83
N LEU A 61 -6.15 -8.81 4.14
CA LEU A 61 -4.72 -9.02 4.41
C LEU A 61 -4.26 -8.30 5.68
N ARG A 62 -4.52 -7.00 5.76
CA ARG A 62 -3.97 -6.08 6.76
C ARG A 62 -4.89 -5.80 7.93
N GLY A 63 -6.09 -6.37 7.93
CA GLY A 63 -7.06 -6.24 9.01
C GLY A 63 -8.04 -5.08 8.80
N PRO A 64 -9.17 -5.09 9.52
CA PRO A 64 -10.26 -4.14 9.31
C PRO A 64 -9.91 -2.71 9.74
N GLY A 65 -8.92 -2.52 10.61
CA GLY A 65 -8.43 -1.20 11.03
C GLY A 65 -7.54 -0.51 10.02
N TYR A 66 -7.03 -1.24 9.03
CA TYR A 66 -6.06 -0.69 8.07
C TYR A 66 -6.70 0.38 7.19
N ARG A 67 -6.00 1.50 6.99
CA ARG A 67 -6.37 2.59 6.10
C ARG A 67 -5.16 3.10 5.34
N PHE A 68 -5.37 3.62 4.13
CA PHE A 68 -4.30 4.30 3.40
C PHE A 68 -4.09 5.71 3.99
N PRO A 69 -2.85 6.26 4.00
CA PRO A 69 -2.62 7.63 4.41
C PRO A 69 -3.45 8.60 3.56
N THR A 70 -4.03 9.65 4.13
CA THR A 70 -4.80 10.64 3.36
C THR A 70 -3.90 11.38 2.36
N SER A 71 -2.61 11.53 2.67
CA SER A 71 -1.60 12.05 1.75
C SER A 71 -1.41 11.21 0.48
N SER A 72 -1.87 9.95 0.47
CA SER A 72 -1.71 9.07 -0.69
C SER A 72 -2.62 9.41 -1.86
N LEU A 73 -3.66 10.22 -1.61
CA LEU A 73 -4.73 10.49 -2.56
C LEU A 73 -5.44 9.21 -3.02
N PHE A 74 -5.36 8.13 -2.23
CA PHE A 74 -6.01 6.87 -2.53
C PHE A 74 -7.52 7.07 -2.71
N SER A 75 -8.03 6.45 -3.75
CA SER A 75 -9.46 6.29 -3.98
C SER A 75 -9.65 4.93 -4.65
N LYS A 76 -10.71 4.20 -4.29
CA LYS A 76 -11.02 2.96 -4.97
C LYS A 76 -11.40 3.27 -6.43
N LEU A 77 -10.87 2.51 -7.37
CA LEU A 77 -11.23 2.63 -8.78
C LEU A 77 -12.73 2.39 -8.95
N ASP A 78 -13.42 3.31 -9.62
CA ASP A 78 -14.84 3.18 -9.94
C ASP A 78 -15.05 2.14 -11.04
N THR A 79 -15.82 1.10 -10.73
CA THR A 79 -16.09 -0.03 -11.61
C THR A 79 -17.18 0.24 -12.64
N THR A 80 -17.90 1.35 -12.51
CA THR A 80 -19.00 1.73 -13.42
C THR A 80 -18.52 2.46 -14.67
N SER A 81 -17.24 2.86 -14.69
CA SER A 81 -16.58 3.53 -15.81
C SER A 81 -16.16 2.57 -16.93
N SER A 82 -15.80 3.12 -18.09
CA SER A 82 -15.16 2.36 -19.19
C SER A 82 -13.92 1.61 -18.70
N PRO A 83 -13.50 0.49 -19.31
CA PRO A 83 -12.28 -0.21 -18.94
C PRO A 83 -11.05 0.72 -18.90
N VAL A 84 -10.11 0.44 -18.00
CA VAL A 84 -8.81 1.12 -17.99
C VAL A 84 -8.00 0.65 -19.21
N THR A 85 -7.24 1.56 -19.82
CA THR A 85 -6.37 1.23 -20.96
C THR A 85 -4.89 1.40 -20.59
N SER A 86 -4.00 0.71 -21.30
CA SER A 86 -2.55 0.82 -21.07
C SER A 86 -2.05 2.24 -21.30
N SER A 87 -2.53 2.91 -22.35
CA SER A 87 -2.19 4.29 -22.64
C SER A 87 -2.72 5.28 -21.62
N GLU A 88 -3.87 5.02 -21.00
CA GLU A 88 -4.36 5.83 -19.88
C GLU A 88 -3.40 5.75 -18.68
N ILE A 89 -2.91 4.54 -18.35
CA ILE A 89 -1.91 4.34 -17.30
C ILE A 89 -0.60 5.06 -17.64
N SER A 90 -0.06 4.85 -18.84
CA SER A 90 1.20 5.48 -19.27
C SER A 90 1.11 7.01 -19.26
N ASN A 91 0.06 7.58 -19.86
CA ASN A 91 -0.16 9.03 -19.89
C ASN A 91 -0.31 9.62 -18.47
N THR A 92 -0.96 8.89 -17.56
CA THR A 92 -1.10 9.31 -16.16
C THR A 92 0.25 9.37 -15.46
N ILE A 93 1.12 8.40 -15.70
CA ILE A 93 2.48 8.36 -15.14
C ILE A 93 3.31 9.51 -15.74
N ASP A 94 3.24 9.72 -17.05
CA ASP A 94 3.95 10.82 -17.72
C ASP A 94 3.53 12.18 -17.15
N LEU A 95 2.23 12.40 -16.97
CA LEU A 95 1.70 13.61 -16.35
C LEU A 95 2.19 13.77 -14.91
N PHE A 96 2.28 12.69 -14.13
CA PHE A 96 2.86 12.74 -12.79
C PHE A 96 4.34 13.13 -12.82
N TYR A 97 5.13 12.60 -13.74
CA TYR A 97 6.54 12.97 -13.93
C TYR A 97 6.71 14.46 -14.28
N GLU A 98 5.85 14.98 -15.14
CA GLU A 98 5.90 16.38 -15.59
C GLU A 98 5.48 17.37 -14.50
N THR A 99 4.57 16.96 -13.60
CA THR A 99 3.99 17.84 -12.58
C THR A 99 4.63 17.70 -11.21
N SER A 100 5.26 16.55 -10.91
CA SER A 100 5.88 16.31 -9.61
C SER A 100 7.25 16.98 -9.49
N LYS A 101 7.53 17.56 -8.33
CA LYS A 101 8.86 18.08 -7.98
C LYS A 101 9.91 16.97 -7.82
N ALA A 102 9.45 15.77 -7.49
CA ALA A 102 10.29 14.59 -7.32
C ALA A 102 9.72 13.46 -8.19
N PRO A 103 10.45 12.99 -9.21
CA PRO A 103 9.98 11.89 -10.03
C PRO A 103 9.84 10.63 -9.17
N PRO A 104 8.87 9.75 -9.48
CA PRO A 104 8.75 8.49 -8.77
C PRO A 104 9.95 7.58 -9.06
N ILE A 105 10.31 6.78 -8.07
CA ILE A 105 11.40 5.79 -8.16
C ILE A 105 10.89 4.44 -8.66
N SER A 106 9.60 4.17 -8.50
CA SER A 106 8.97 2.93 -8.91
C SER A 106 7.49 3.09 -9.20
N VAL A 107 7.00 2.24 -10.10
CA VAL A 107 5.58 2.03 -10.38
C VAL A 107 5.21 0.61 -9.96
N VAL A 108 4.20 0.48 -9.12
CA VAL A 108 3.69 -0.78 -8.59
C VAL A 108 2.29 -0.99 -9.14
N PHE A 109 2.11 -2.04 -9.93
CA PHE A 109 0.79 -2.52 -10.32
C PHE A 109 0.26 -3.39 -9.18
N GLY A 110 -0.85 -3.01 -8.55
CA GLY A 110 -1.41 -3.73 -7.40
C GLY A 110 -1.32 -2.96 -6.07
N GLY A 111 -1.49 -3.69 -4.96
CA GLY A 111 -1.35 -3.17 -3.59
C GLY A 111 -2.47 -2.33 -3.02
N GLY A 112 -3.44 -1.99 -3.85
CA GLY A 112 -4.73 -1.48 -3.44
C GLY A 112 -5.80 -2.56 -3.55
N PHE A 113 -6.94 -2.16 -4.09
CA PHE A 113 -8.06 -3.08 -4.36
C PHE A 113 -7.98 -3.68 -5.76
N SER A 114 -6.76 -3.92 -6.26
CA SER A 114 -6.50 -4.51 -7.58
C SER A 114 -5.68 -5.80 -7.52
N GLU A 115 -5.91 -6.69 -8.48
CA GLU A 115 -5.10 -7.88 -8.74
C GLU A 115 -4.62 -7.81 -10.20
N PRO A 116 -3.41 -7.26 -10.43
CA PRO A 116 -2.95 -6.86 -11.76
C PRO A 116 -2.82 -8.00 -12.76
N LEU A 117 -2.79 -9.26 -12.30
CA LEU A 117 -2.70 -10.43 -13.16
C LEU A 117 -4.06 -10.99 -13.60
N ASN A 118 -5.19 -10.46 -13.09
CA ASN A 118 -6.52 -10.76 -13.64
C ASN A 118 -6.65 -10.27 -15.09
N ASP A 119 -6.17 -9.04 -15.35
CA ASP A 119 -6.00 -8.50 -16.70
C ASP A 119 -4.51 -8.28 -16.98
N TYR A 120 -3.80 -9.41 -17.09
CA TYR A 120 -2.37 -9.39 -17.34
C TYR A 120 -2.04 -8.69 -18.67
N SER A 121 -2.92 -8.72 -19.67
CA SER A 121 -2.67 -8.07 -20.96
C SER A 121 -2.60 -6.55 -20.79
N LEU A 122 -3.56 -5.95 -20.07
CA LEU A 122 -3.53 -4.52 -19.73
C LEU A 122 -2.25 -4.17 -18.95
N THR A 123 -1.94 -4.93 -17.89
CA THR A 123 -0.77 -4.68 -17.03
C THR A 123 0.54 -4.76 -17.81
N LEU A 124 0.76 -5.80 -18.60
CA LEU A 124 2.01 -6.00 -19.33
C LEU A 124 2.18 -4.95 -20.45
N ASN A 125 1.10 -4.62 -21.17
CA ASN A 125 1.15 -3.55 -22.19
C ASN A 125 1.46 -2.18 -21.56
N ALA A 126 0.86 -1.88 -20.41
CA ALA A 126 1.16 -0.64 -19.68
C ALA A 126 2.63 -0.59 -19.24
N ILE A 127 3.19 -1.69 -18.74
CA ILE A 127 4.61 -1.78 -18.38
C ILE A 127 5.49 -1.53 -19.61
N GLU A 128 5.18 -2.12 -20.77
CA GLU A 128 5.95 -1.89 -22.00
C GLU A 128 5.91 -0.42 -22.43
N GLU A 129 4.72 0.21 -22.44
CA GLU A 129 4.56 1.63 -22.78
C GLU A 129 5.36 2.53 -21.83
N ILE A 130 5.28 2.28 -20.52
CA ILE A 130 6.07 3.02 -19.51
C ILE A 130 7.57 2.84 -19.74
N LYS A 131 8.02 1.62 -20.08
CA LYS A 131 9.45 1.34 -20.30
C LYS A 131 9.98 1.97 -21.58
N GLN A 132 9.12 2.23 -22.56
CA GLN A 132 9.46 2.99 -23.76
C GLN A 132 9.57 4.49 -23.48
N SER A 133 8.72 5.07 -22.63
CA SER A 133 8.75 6.50 -22.31
C SER A 133 9.71 6.86 -21.17
N ARG A 134 9.94 5.94 -20.22
CA ARG A 134 10.72 6.15 -18.99
C ARG A 134 11.73 5.01 -18.78
N HIS A 135 12.83 5.05 -19.51
CA HIS A 135 13.94 4.12 -19.33
C HIS A 135 14.46 4.13 -17.89
N GLY A 136 14.74 2.95 -17.34
CA GLY A 136 15.23 2.77 -15.98
C GLY A 136 14.18 2.86 -14.86
N LEU A 137 12.93 3.27 -15.16
CA LEU A 137 11.87 3.27 -14.16
C LEU A 137 11.57 1.84 -13.71
N ARG A 138 11.64 1.58 -12.40
CA ARG A 138 11.37 0.26 -11.84
C ARG A 138 9.87 -0.03 -11.88
N CYS A 139 9.49 -1.14 -12.51
CA CYS A 139 8.11 -1.62 -12.55
C CYS A 139 7.99 -2.89 -11.70
N VAL A 140 6.95 -2.93 -10.88
CA VAL A 140 6.68 -4.03 -9.94
C VAL A 140 5.25 -4.50 -10.13
N ILE A 141 5.05 -5.81 -10.25
CA ILE A 141 3.72 -6.43 -10.22
C ILE A 141 3.51 -7.01 -8.82
N MET A 142 2.52 -6.51 -8.08
CA MET A 142 2.16 -7.06 -6.78
C MET A 142 0.87 -7.86 -6.88
N SER A 143 0.97 -9.17 -6.65
CA SER A 143 -0.09 -10.14 -6.86
C SER A 143 -0.26 -11.05 -5.65
N SER A 144 -1.45 -11.61 -5.46
CA SER A 144 -1.69 -12.72 -4.55
C SER A 144 -0.95 -14.01 -4.97
N GLY A 145 -0.55 -14.10 -6.25
CA GLY A 145 0.04 -15.30 -6.84
C GLY A 145 -0.94 -16.46 -7.00
N VAL A 146 -2.23 -16.23 -6.78
CA VAL A 146 -3.31 -17.22 -6.90
C VAL A 146 -4.00 -17.05 -8.26
N ASN A 147 -4.29 -18.17 -8.94
CA ASN A 147 -4.99 -18.20 -10.24
C ASN A 147 -4.26 -17.52 -11.42
N VAL A 148 -2.93 -17.48 -11.40
CA VAL A 148 -2.13 -16.75 -12.40
C VAL A 148 -1.51 -17.64 -13.49
N SER A 149 -1.85 -18.92 -13.58
CA SER A 149 -1.12 -19.88 -14.44
C SER A 149 -1.03 -19.47 -15.91
N GLU A 150 -2.09 -18.86 -16.46
CA GLU A 150 -2.10 -18.41 -17.86
C GLU A 150 -1.23 -17.17 -18.09
N SER A 151 -1.07 -16.30 -17.08
CA SER A 151 -0.31 -15.05 -17.20
C SER A 151 1.18 -15.21 -16.94
N LEU A 152 1.62 -16.29 -16.27
CA LEU A 152 3.02 -16.48 -15.89
C LEU A 152 3.97 -16.50 -17.10
N GLN A 153 3.60 -17.22 -18.15
CA GLN A 153 4.44 -17.30 -19.36
C GLN A 153 4.61 -15.91 -19.99
N SER A 154 3.55 -15.10 -20.03
CA SER A 154 3.61 -13.73 -20.55
C SER A 154 4.44 -12.80 -19.67
N VAL A 155 4.43 -12.98 -18.34
CA VAL A 155 5.31 -12.26 -17.40
C VAL A 155 6.77 -12.61 -17.66
N VAL A 156 7.10 -13.89 -17.85
CA VAL A 156 8.45 -14.36 -18.18
C VAL A 156 8.91 -13.77 -19.52
N GLU A 157 8.07 -13.86 -20.56
CA GLU A 157 8.38 -13.29 -21.87
C GLU A 157 8.60 -11.78 -21.82
N LEU A 158 7.79 -11.04 -21.06
CA LEU A 158 8.01 -9.61 -20.87
C LEU A 158 9.35 -9.35 -20.17
N ASN A 159 9.66 -10.10 -19.10
CA ASN A 159 10.93 -9.96 -18.40
C ASN A 159 12.14 -10.20 -19.32
N ASP A 160 12.09 -11.23 -20.17
CA ASP A 160 13.14 -11.49 -21.16
C ASP A 160 13.26 -10.36 -22.18
N ARG A 161 12.13 -9.86 -22.73
CA ARG A 161 12.13 -8.71 -23.65
C ARG A 161 12.74 -7.46 -23.01
N LEU A 162 12.39 -7.16 -21.75
CA LEU A 162 12.92 -6.00 -21.03
C LEU A 162 14.41 -6.15 -20.70
N ARG A 163 14.86 -7.35 -20.36
CA ARG A 163 16.28 -7.65 -20.11
C ARG A 163 17.10 -7.44 -21.38
N ASP A 164 16.60 -7.93 -22.51
CA ASP A 164 17.32 -7.95 -23.79
C ASP A 164 17.15 -6.65 -24.60
N ALA A 165 16.34 -5.70 -24.11
CA ALA A 165 16.09 -4.42 -24.77
C ALA A 165 17.38 -3.56 -24.89
N PRO A 166 17.60 -2.87 -26.02
CA PRO A 166 18.73 -1.96 -26.17
C PRO A 166 18.75 -0.88 -25.09
N GLY A 167 19.90 -0.68 -24.44
CA GLY A 167 20.05 0.29 -23.35
C GLY A 167 19.63 -0.23 -21.97
N SER A 168 19.14 -1.48 -21.88
CA SER A 168 19.14 -2.23 -20.63
C SER A 168 20.59 -2.43 -20.19
N ASP A 169 20.88 -2.11 -18.93
CA ASP A 169 22.13 -2.45 -18.25
C ASP A 169 22.25 -3.96 -17.94
N GLY A 170 21.30 -4.77 -18.42
CA GLY A 170 21.15 -6.17 -18.05
C GLY A 170 20.50 -6.37 -16.68
N ASP A 171 20.27 -5.29 -15.93
CA ASP A 171 19.67 -5.27 -14.60
C ASP A 171 18.24 -4.69 -14.60
N SER A 172 17.69 -4.38 -15.78
CA SER A 172 16.28 -4.00 -15.98
C SER A 172 15.34 -5.18 -15.65
N LYS A 173 15.17 -5.44 -14.35
CA LYS A 173 14.37 -6.57 -13.84
C LYS A 173 12.95 -6.10 -13.60
N LEU A 174 12.02 -6.76 -14.29
CA LEU A 174 10.64 -6.79 -13.82
C LEU A 174 10.65 -7.49 -12.47
N GLU A 175 10.04 -6.88 -11.47
CA GLU A 175 9.87 -7.52 -10.17
C GLU A 175 8.44 -7.99 -9.97
N VAL A 176 8.29 -9.17 -9.40
CA VAL A 176 7.00 -9.70 -8.98
C VAL A 176 7.00 -9.87 -7.47
N TRP A 177 6.05 -9.22 -6.80
CA TRP A 177 5.85 -9.29 -5.36
C TRP A 177 4.63 -10.16 -5.10
N VAL A 178 4.83 -11.27 -4.39
CA VAL A 178 3.79 -12.26 -4.15
C VAL A 178 3.35 -12.26 -2.70
N ASP A 179 2.05 -12.12 -2.44
CA ASP A 179 1.52 -12.24 -1.08
C ASP A 179 1.48 -13.71 -0.63
N MET A 180 2.13 -13.99 0.50
CA MET A 180 2.22 -15.34 1.08
C MET A 180 1.41 -15.48 2.39
N THR A 181 0.59 -14.50 2.74
CA THR A 181 -0.17 -14.46 4.00
C THR A 181 -1.21 -15.56 4.09
N THR A 182 -2.01 -15.72 3.03
CA THR A 182 -3.24 -16.53 3.08
C THR A 182 -3.08 -17.88 2.38
N SER A 183 -2.10 -18.03 1.49
CA SER A 183 -2.04 -19.22 0.64
C SER A 183 -0.65 -19.63 0.13
N ILE A 184 0.27 -19.89 1.06
CA ILE A 184 1.63 -20.38 0.73
C ILE A 184 1.61 -21.55 -0.26
N PRO A 185 0.79 -22.62 -0.09
CA PRO A 185 0.83 -23.73 -1.04
C PRO A 185 0.35 -23.35 -2.45
N LYS A 186 -0.58 -22.39 -2.56
CA LYS A 186 -1.10 -21.94 -3.86
C LYS A 186 -0.10 -21.04 -4.57
N SER A 187 0.56 -20.14 -3.84
CA SER A 187 1.53 -19.22 -4.42
C SER A 187 2.92 -19.86 -4.63
N ALA A 188 3.25 -20.96 -3.97
CA ALA A 188 4.55 -21.62 -4.10
C ALA A 188 4.88 -22.06 -5.54
N ALA A 189 3.91 -22.62 -6.27
CA ALA A 189 4.10 -23.03 -7.67
C ALA A 189 4.39 -21.82 -8.57
N THR A 190 3.64 -20.73 -8.37
CA THR A 190 3.85 -19.44 -9.06
C THR A 190 5.25 -18.89 -8.78
N ILE A 191 5.66 -18.85 -7.51
CA ILE A 191 6.96 -18.33 -7.10
C ILE A 191 8.09 -19.17 -7.69
N ALA A 192 8.01 -20.50 -7.60
CA ALA A 192 9.02 -21.40 -8.15
C ALA A 192 9.16 -21.19 -9.68
N HIS A 193 8.05 -21.15 -10.40
CA HIS A 193 8.07 -20.96 -11.86
C HIS A 193 8.72 -19.62 -12.26
N LEU A 194 8.36 -18.52 -11.60
CA LEU A 194 8.91 -17.20 -11.90
C LEU A 194 10.41 -17.12 -11.56
N THR A 195 10.82 -17.64 -10.40
CA THR A 195 12.23 -17.62 -9.97
C THR A 195 13.11 -18.52 -10.84
N GLU A 196 12.67 -19.73 -11.17
CA GLU A 196 13.36 -20.64 -12.09
C GLU A 196 13.50 -20.04 -13.50
N SER A 197 12.56 -19.19 -13.91
CA SER A 197 12.61 -18.44 -15.18
C SER A 197 13.44 -17.15 -15.10
N GLY A 198 14.12 -16.88 -13.99
CA GLY A 198 14.99 -15.71 -13.82
C GLY A 198 14.26 -14.40 -13.55
N VAL A 199 12.96 -14.42 -13.23
CA VAL A 199 12.21 -13.24 -12.79
C VAL A 199 12.55 -12.93 -11.33
N SER A 200 12.77 -11.65 -11.01
CA SER A 200 13.05 -11.23 -9.64
C SER A 200 11.79 -11.28 -8.78
N VAL A 201 11.68 -12.27 -7.90
CA VAL A 201 10.52 -12.45 -7.01
C VAL A 201 10.83 -12.01 -5.59
N ASN A 202 9.95 -11.19 -5.02
CA ASN A 202 9.89 -10.87 -3.60
C ASN A 202 8.56 -11.36 -3.01
N ALA A 203 8.49 -11.52 -1.69
CA ALA A 203 7.28 -11.93 -0.99
C ALA A 203 6.83 -10.89 0.02
N THR A 204 5.52 -10.75 0.18
CA THR A 204 4.90 -10.02 1.29
C THR A 204 4.17 -10.99 2.22
N VAL A 205 4.25 -10.72 3.51
CA VAL A 205 3.50 -11.40 4.58
C VAL A 205 3.01 -10.36 5.56
N THR A 206 2.09 -10.70 6.47
CA THR A 206 1.58 -9.77 7.49
C THR A 206 1.88 -10.26 8.90
N GLU A 207 1.94 -9.31 9.83
CA GLU A 207 2.12 -9.56 11.27
C GLU A 207 0.98 -10.35 11.92
N LYS A 208 -0.11 -10.61 11.19
CA LYS A 208 -1.16 -11.56 11.61
C LYS A 208 -0.58 -12.95 11.92
N LEU A 209 0.51 -13.33 11.26
CA LEU A 209 1.19 -14.60 11.48
C LEU A 209 2.00 -14.57 12.78
N SER A 210 1.94 -15.66 13.55
CA SER A 210 2.80 -15.82 14.73
C SER A 210 4.28 -15.78 14.34
N LYS A 211 5.17 -15.41 15.28
CA LYS A 211 6.63 -15.39 15.06
C LYS A 211 7.17 -16.72 14.51
N SER A 212 6.64 -17.86 14.98
CA SER A 212 7.00 -19.19 14.48
C SER A 212 6.59 -19.39 13.02
N LYS A 213 5.35 -19.04 12.66
CA LYS A 213 4.86 -19.12 11.28
C LYS A 213 5.63 -18.18 10.37
N LEU A 214 5.92 -16.95 10.79
CA LEU A 214 6.74 -16.01 10.01
C LEU A 214 8.13 -16.60 9.71
N LYS A 215 8.75 -17.28 10.67
CA LYS A 215 10.03 -17.98 10.45
C LYS A 215 9.90 -19.10 9.42
N GLU A 216 8.82 -19.88 9.49
CA GLU A 216 8.49 -20.92 8.52
C GLU A 216 8.27 -20.36 7.12
N VAL A 217 7.45 -19.31 6.97
CA VAL A 217 7.20 -18.66 5.66
C VAL A 217 8.50 -18.13 5.06
N LYS A 218 9.37 -17.51 5.88
CA LYS A 218 10.67 -17.03 5.43
C LYS A 218 11.57 -18.17 4.94
N ALA A 219 11.56 -19.32 5.63
CA ALA A 219 12.32 -20.49 5.21
C ALA A 219 11.80 -21.07 3.88
N ILE A 220 10.47 -21.17 3.73
CA ILE A 220 9.83 -21.61 2.50
C ILE A 220 10.16 -20.66 1.34
N ALA A 221 9.97 -19.36 1.54
CA ALA A 221 10.28 -18.34 0.54
C ALA A 221 11.76 -18.41 0.09
N GLY A 222 12.69 -18.57 1.04
CA GLY A 222 14.11 -18.75 0.72
C GLY A 222 14.39 -20.03 -0.08
N GLY A 223 13.71 -21.14 0.23
CA GLY A 223 13.79 -22.38 -0.56
C GLY A 223 13.22 -22.27 -1.96
N LEU A 224 12.27 -21.34 -2.18
CA LEU A 224 11.66 -21.04 -3.47
C LEU A 224 12.43 -19.96 -4.27
N GLY A 225 13.61 -19.53 -3.81
CA GLY A 225 14.41 -18.51 -4.53
C GLY A 225 13.91 -17.07 -4.39
N VAL A 226 12.99 -16.80 -3.45
CA VAL A 226 12.53 -15.43 -3.18
C VAL A 226 13.69 -14.58 -2.67
N GLY A 227 13.90 -13.42 -3.30
CA GLY A 227 14.99 -12.52 -2.93
C GLY A 227 14.80 -11.90 -1.55
N ARG A 228 13.60 -11.41 -1.25
CA ARG A 228 13.28 -10.75 0.04
C ARG A 228 11.86 -11.07 0.50
N VAL A 229 11.67 -11.13 1.81
CA VAL A 229 10.36 -11.29 2.46
C VAL A 229 10.07 -10.06 3.33
N PHE A 230 9.00 -9.35 3.00
CA PHE A 230 8.56 -8.15 3.68
C PHE A 230 7.40 -8.45 4.61
N VAL A 231 7.46 -7.94 5.84
CA VAL A 231 6.38 -8.09 6.83
C VAL A 231 5.61 -6.78 6.88
N ARG A 232 4.30 -6.85 6.61
CA ARG A 232 3.35 -5.73 6.62
C ARG A 232 2.63 -5.67 7.96
N SER A 233 2.35 -4.46 8.44
CA SER A 233 1.58 -4.28 9.68
C SER A 233 0.14 -4.81 9.54
N TYR A 234 -0.35 -5.36 10.64
CA TYR A 234 -1.70 -5.90 10.76
C TYR A 234 -2.50 -5.14 11.83
N HIS A 235 -3.69 -4.67 11.46
CA HIS A 235 -4.55 -3.80 12.26
C HIS A 235 -5.86 -4.54 12.59
N PRO A 236 -5.88 -5.33 13.68
CA PRO A 236 -7.02 -6.20 14.00
C PRO A 236 -8.28 -5.44 14.40
N GLU A 237 -8.13 -4.22 14.92
CA GLU A 237 -9.19 -3.40 15.51
C GLU A 237 -9.49 -2.20 14.61
N THR A 238 -10.77 -1.92 14.38
CA THR A 238 -11.20 -0.64 13.81
C THR A 238 -11.11 0.48 14.86
N LEU A 239 -11.16 1.74 14.43
CA LEU A 239 -11.23 2.88 15.37
C LEU A 239 -12.48 2.83 16.27
N TYR A 240 -13.54 2.16 15.83
CA TYR A 240 -14.74 1.93 16.63
C TYR A 240 -14.50 0.88 17.72
N ASP A 241 -13.78 -0.19 17.40
CA ASP A 241 -13.38 -1.22 18.38
C ASP A 241 -12.47 -0.62 19.45
N VAL A 242 -11.52 0.24 19.04
CA VAL A 242 -10.60 0.94 19.97
C VAL A 242 -11.34 1.82 20.98
N LEU A 243 -12.46 2.44 20.60
CA LEU A 243 -13.28 3.27 21.49
C LEU A 243 -14.46 2.53 22.10
N ASP A 244 -14.69 1.25 21.78
CA ASP A 244 -15.89 0.50 22.18
C ASP A 244 -17.20 1.26 21.82
N CYS A 245 -17.31 1.68 20.56
CA CYS A 245 -18.48 2.37 20.01
C CYS A 245 -18.91 1.78 18.66
N GLN A 246 -20.03 2.27 18.12
CA GLN A 246 -20.60 1.85 16.84
C GLN A 246 -20.48 2.95 15.78
N PRO A 247 -20.42 2.59 14.48
CA PRO A 247 -20.41 3.57 13.39
C PRO A 247 -21.62 4.53 13.40
N THR A 248 -22.74 4.10 13.96
CA THR A 248 -23.97 4.91 14.06
C THR A 248 -24.03 5.84 15.29
N ASP A 249 -23.05 5.75 16.19
CA ASP A 249 -23.07 6.53 17.43
C ASP A 249 -22.86 8.03 17.18
N THR A 250 -23.46 8.84 18.05
CA THR A 250 -23.37 10.31 17.98
C THR A 250 -22.00 10.81 18.42
N PRO A 251 -21.56 12.00 17.97
CA PRO A 251 -20.29 12.59 18.40
C PRO A 251 -20.16 12.72 19.93
N ASP A 252 -21.26 13.01 20.63
CA ASP A 252 -21.27 13.11 22.10
C ASP A 252 -21.04 11.75 22.77
N PHE A 253 -21.61 10.69 22.22
CA PHE A 253 -21.39 9.33 22.73
C PHE A 253 -19.94 8.88 22.49
N ILE A 254 -19.41 9.10 21.27
CA ILE A 254 -18.01 8.82 20.93
C ILE A 254 -17.06 9.57 21.89
N LYS A 255 -17.38 10.83 22.23
CA LYS A 255 -16.62 11.61 23.21
C LYS A 255 -16.69 11.01 24.62
N SER A 256 -17.85 10.55 25.07
CA SER A 256 -18.00 9.88 26.37
C SER A 256 -17.11 8.63 26.44
N LYS A 257 -17.18 7.79 25.40
CA LYS A 257 -16.38 6.57 25.25
C LYS A 257 -14.88 6.84 25.23
N TYR A 258 -14.45 7.87 24.52
CA TYR A 258 -13.05 8.35 24.58
C TYR A 258 -12.60 8.68 26.00
N LEU A 259 -13.40 9.44 26.76
CA LEU A 259 -13.04 9.83 28.13
C LEU A 259 -12.96 8.62 29.08
N GLU A 260 -13.88 7.66 28.92
CA GLU A 260 -13.86 6.39 29.65
C GLU A 260 -12.60 5.58 29.32
N ALA A 261 -12.29 5.43 28.03
CA ALA A 261 -11.12 4.69 27.55
C ALA A 261 -9.80 5.31 28.03
N VAL A 262 -9.66 6.65 27.96
CA VAL A 262 -8.48 7.36 28.49
C VAL A 262 -8.35 7.16 30.00
N LYS A 263 -9.42 7.29 30.76
CA LYS A 263 -9.39 7.08 32.22
C LYS A 263 -8.98 5.67 32.59
N ALA A 264 -9.46 4.67 31.84
CA ALA A 264 -9.15 3.26 32.08
C ALA A 264 -7.71 2.87 31.68
N ASN A 265 -7.15 3.52 30.65
CA ASN A 265 -5.84 3.16 30.09
C ASN A 265 -4.73 4.19 30.40
N HIS A 266 -4.97 5.15 31.30
CA HIS A 266 -3.97 6.16 31.66
C HIS A 266 -2.68 5.52 32.21
N PRO A 267 -1.47 5.98 31.81
CA PRO A 267 -0.22 5.40 32.29
C PRO A 267 -0.04 5.51 33.80
N ASP A 268 -0.63 6.52 34.46
CA ASP A 268 -0.66 6.60 35.93
C ASP A 268 -1.42 5.44 36.58
N VAL A 269 -2.32 4.77 35.85
CA VAL A 269 -3.13 3.65 36.32
C VAL A 269 -2.56 2.31 35.86
N VAL A 270 -2.14 2.20 34.60
CA VAL A 270 -1.76 0.93 33.94
C VAL A 270 -0.25 0.79 33.71
N GLY A 271 0.52 1.87 33.84
CA GLY A 271 1.94 1.90 33.53
C GLY A 271 2.25 2.11 32.04
N GLU A 272 3.42 1.66 31.60
CA GLU A 272 3.96 1.87 30.24
C GLU A 272 3.05 1.30 29.14
N GLU A 273 2.37 0.17 29.40
CA GLU A 273 1.38 -0.40 28.47
C GLU A 273 0.21 0.56 28.18
N GLY A 274 -0.06 1.50 29.09
CA GLY A 274 -1.07 2.54 28.91
C GLY A 274 -0.68 3.59 27.86
N GLU A 275 0.63 3.81 27.65
CA GLU A 275 1.11 4.84 26.71
C GLU A 275 0.73 4.49 25.26
N GLU A 276 1.06 3.26 24.81
CA GLU A 276 0.72 2.79 23.47
C GLU A 276 -0.80 2.78 23.24
N LYS A 277 -1.57 2.36 24.24
CA LYS A 277 -3.04 2.33 24.16
C LYS A 277 -3.63 3.72 24.07
N ILE A 278 -3.12 4.68 24.85
CA ILE A 278 -3.60 6.07 24.79
C ILE A 278 -3.35 6.67 23.42
N VAL A 279 -2.21 6.40 22.78
CA VAL A 279 -1.95 6.89 21.41
C VAL A 279 -3.05 6.42 20.46
N ARG A 280 -3.42 5.13 20.50
CA ARG A 280 -4.49 4.57 19.67
C ARG A 280 -5.87 5.17 19.99
N ILE A 281 -6.19 5.33 21.28
CA ILE A 281 -7.46 5.91 21.74
C ILE A 281 -7.60 7.37 21.28
N THR A 282 -6.54 8.17 21.44
CA THR A 282 -6.51 9.57 20.99
C THR A 282 -6.65 9.64 19.48
N GLU A 283 -5.91 8.83 18.74
CA GLU A 283 -6.02 8.74 17.28
C GLU A 283 -7.43 8.40 16.80
N ALA A 284 -8.04 7.35 17.37
CA ALA A 284 -9.39 6.94 17.05
C ALA A 284 -10.39 8.09 17.28
N TYR A 285 -10.28 8.79 18.40
CA TYR A 285 -11.12 9.95 18.67
C TYR A 285 -10.88 11.11 17.70
N GLU A 286 -9.62 11.42 17.37
CA GLU A 286 -9.28 12.50 16.42
C GLU A 286 -9.83 12.28 15.01
N VAL A 287 -9.95 11.02 14.57
CA VAL A 287 -10.59 10.68 13.28
C VAL A 287 -12.10 10.70 13.42
N LEU A 288 -12.65 10.01 14.42
CA LEU A 288 -14.09 9.76 14.53
C LEU A 288 -14.90 11.00 14.98
N LYS A 289 -14.29 11.96 15.68
CA LYS A 289 -15.00 13.15 16.16
C LYS A 289 -15.36 14.16 15.05
N TYR A 290 -14.67 14.11 13.91
CA TYR A 290 -14.92 15.01 12.78
C TYR A 290 -15.65 14.27 11.66
N SER A 291 -16.83 14.76 11.27
CA SER A 291 -17.67 14.13 10.25
C SER A 291 -16.93 13.84 8.94
N GLU A 292 -16.12 14.78 8.46
CA GLU A 292 -15.36 14.62 7.21
C GLU A 292 -14.28 13.53 7.32
N LYS A 293 -13.51 13.50 8.41
CA LYS A 293 -12.49 12.46 8.62
C LYS A 293 -13.09 11.08 8.84
N LYS A 294 -14.19 11.02 9.59
CA LYS A 294 -14.99 9.80 9.76
C LYS A 294 -15.47 9.27 8.41
N LYS A 295 -16.00 10.14 7.56
CA LYS A 295 -16.41 9.79 6.19
C LYS A 295 -15.25 9.22 5.37
N SER A 296 -14.09 9.87 5.37
CA SER A 296 -12.91 9.34 4.65
C SER A 296 -12.43 8.00 5.21
N TYR A 297 -12.54 7.79 6.52
CA TYR A 297 -12.26 6.51 7.15
C TYR A 297 -13.26 5.41 6.75
N ASP A 298 -14.56 5.72 6.72
CA ASP A 298 -15.62 4.74 6.45
C ASP A 298 -15.77 4.43 4.94
N GLU A 299 -15.72 5.46 4.09
CA GLU A 299 -16.05 5.36 2.66
C GLU A 299 -14.82 5.36 1.75
N ASP A 300 -13.85 6.23 2.00
CA ASP A 300 -12.68 6.41 1.12
C ASP A 300 -11.53 5.44 1.47
N PHE A 301 -11.63 4.69 2.57
CA PHE A 301 -10.57 3.83 3.11
C PHE A 301 -9.26 4.58 3.40
N THR A 302 -9.33 5.87 3.71
CA THR A 302 -8.16 6.69 4.05
C THR A 302 -8.23 7.27 5.46
N ALA A 303 -7.09 7.29 6.15
CA ALA A 303 -6.89 7.98 7.42
C ALA A 303 -5.40 8.12 7.71
N ASP A 304 -5.00 9.27 8.25
CA ASP A 304 -3.64 9.53 8.74
C ASP A 304 -3.46 8.90 10.12
N LEU A 305 -3.24 7.58 10.14
CA LEU A 305 -2.99 6.82 11.35
C LEU A 305 -1.49 6.77 11.66
N ALA A 306 -1.09 7.09 12.89
CA ALA A 306 0.23 6.92 13.46
C ALA A 306 0.70 5.47 13.34
N LEU A 307 -0.22 4.51 13.47
CA LEU A 307 0.07 3.08 13.25
C LEU A 307 0.52 2.78 11.80
N ASN A 308 0.23 3.65 10.84
CA ASN A 308 0.73 3.55 9.46
C ASN A 308 2.05 4.30 9.26
N VAL A 309 2.39 5.27 10.13
CA VAL A 309 3.62 6.07 9.99
C VAL A 309 4.87 5.22 10.20
N GLU A 310 4.78 4.17 11.01
CA GLU A 310 5.87 3.22 11.22
C GLU A 310 6.00 2.19 10.08
N GLU A 311 5.06 2.18 9.13
CA GLU A 311 5.26 1.37 7.93
C GLU A 311 6.31 2.05 7.04
N GLU A 312 7.55 1.57 7.15
CA GLU A 312 8.62 2.00 6.27
C GLU A 312 8.23 1.75 4.80
N ASP A 313 8.41 2.75 3.93
CA ASP A 313 8.24 2.54 2.50
C ASP A 313 9.39 1.68 1.98
N PHE A 314 9.10 0.38 1.89
CA PHE A 314 10.06 -0.64 1.54
C PHE A 314 10.69 -0.42 0.15
N PHE A 315 10.00 0.28 -0.76
CA PHE A 315 10.54 0.61 -2.08
C PHE A 315 11.73 1.58 -1.99
N GLN A 316 11.89 2.33 -0.89
CA GLN A 316 13.06 3.19 -0.67
C GLN A 316 14.26 2.41 -0.12
N GLN A 317 14.02 1.37 0.69
CA GLN A 317 15.11 0.56 1.25
C GLN A 317 15.88 -0.21 0.19
N THR A 318 15.21 -0.62 -0.89
CA THR A 318 15.87 -1.32 -2.00
C THR A 318 16.89 -0.44 -2.70
N ASN A 319 16.65 0.87 -2.75
CA ASN A 319 17.52 1.81 -3.46
C ASN A 319 18.72 2.25 -2.61
N THR A 320 18.53 2.39 -1.29
CA THR A 320 19.57 2.90 -0.39
C THR A 320 20.76 1.93 -0.22
N LYS A 321 20.59 0.64 -0.53
CA LYS A 321 21.68 -0.35 -0.43
C LYS A 321 22.52 -0.52 -1.71
N MET A 322 22.17 0.15 -2.80
CA MET A 322 22.93 0.09 -4.06
C MET A 322 23.81 1.33 -4.31
N ALA A 323 23.66 2.37 -3.50
CA ALA A 323 24.48 3.59 -3.53
C ALA A 323 25.58 3.53 -2.46
#